data_AF-A0A2K8P1K3-F1
#
_entry.id   AF-A0A2K8P1K3-F1
#
_cell.length_a   1.000
_cell.length_b   1.000
_cell.length_c   1.000
_cell.angle_alpha   90.00
_cell.angle_beta   90.00
_cell.angle_gamma   90.00
#
_symmetry.space_group_name_H-M   'P 1'
#
loop_
_entity.id
_entity.type
_entity.pdbx_description
1 polymer ?
#
loop_
_entity_poly.entity_id
_entity_poly.type
_entity_poly.pdbx_seq_one_letter_code
_entity_poly.pdbx_strand_id
1 'polypeptide(L)'
;MKITVKTKKKTKVVSLSEQQVFEIKASEFYEKIHNTLISKAQISLMRTTYFKRAFWYEFLLLCLAAFATTIAIDYFISSTGKTGLFPGGLGSFARFLSVVTYPDNASQQGSFYFVYYFLLNIPLIIFGYLKLGVKFTLTTLLYMVLSIGFDQIITRLPVINPTEWHFVLDYQLISSLQDSWNTTIWLFVFAFFGGALLGWSLATTYKVGASSGGTDFLTLWFAKKKNKDIGTINRNMNFVILFIVIISNTMLLVPEDFHKSFKYSVLNSSTNAEILNLNGIDEWFKSSPLWNESQPTTLADALKNSRQEVLRLLSTDPNFSGYSSSMLAILRVKFIFGPTLFASVILVIVQGVAINVSYPKNVKRTILLTTTKPDEVKKFLFDSGYRNDVLIHETEIHHSGREMTKKKVLTITTTLMNWKSIEKGVMNVDLDMNANVIQTRAVKGPFISELKDERRMESIKLKLSADKKMMNKIDKEAIYKTWKRMQSKIKK
;
A
#
# COMPACT_ATOMS: atom_id res chain seq x y z
N MET A 1 0.76 49.66 32.20
CA MET A 1 0.24 48.92 31.02
C MET A 1 -0.86 47.91 31.42
N LYS A 2 -2.07 48.00 30.81
CA LYS A 2 -3.11 46.96 30.99
C LYS A 2 -2.85 45.79 30.04
N ILE A 3 -2.59 44.61 30.59
CA ILE A 3 -2.41 43.38 29.81
C ILE A 3 -3.70 42.57 29.89
N THR A 4 -4.34 42.41 28.74
CA THR A 4 -5.54 41.58 28.59
C THR A 4 -5.17 40.27 27.89
N VAL A 5 -5.40 39.14 28.55
CA VAL A 5 -5.19 37.81 27.99
C VAL A 5 -6.51 37.06 27.96
N LYS A 6 -6.93 36.63 26.76
CA LYS A 6 -8.07 35.73 26.58
C LYS A 6 -7.61 34.29 26.80
N THR A 7 -8.10 33.64 27.85
CA THR A 7 -7.91 32.20 28.07
C THR A 7 -9.14 31.43 27.57
N LYS A 8 -9.02 30.10 27.37
CA LYS A 8 -10.13 29.23 26.90
C LYS A 8 -11.41 29.33 27.75
N LYS A 9 -11.33 29.77 29.02
CA LYS A 9 -12.48 29.81 29.93
C LYS A 9 -12.91 31.22 30.38
N LYS A 10 -12.01 32.22 30.42
CA LYS A 10 -12.31 33.64 30.79
C LYS A 10 -11.30 34.63 30.20
N THR A 11 -11.72 35.87 29.97
CA THR A 11 -10.81 37.01 29.75
C THR A 11 -10.21 37.41 31.09
N LYS A 12 -8.89 37.48 31.19
CA LYS A 12 -8.20 37.95 32.38
C LYS A 12 -7.49 39.26 32.07
N VAL A 13 -7.68 40.24 32.94
CA VAL A 13 -7.04 41.55 32.85
C VAL A 13 -6.10 41.67 34.03
N VAL A 14 -4.84 41.97 33.76
CA VAL A 14 -3.84 42.31 34.79
C VAL A 14 -3.27 43.68 34.43
N SER A 15 -3.30 44.59 35.41
CA SER A 15 -2.64 45.89 35.30
C SER A 15 -1.23 45.73 35.86
N LEU A 16 -0.21 45.93 35.03
CA LEU A 16 1.20 45.90 35.43
C LEU A 16 1.83 47.26 35.16
N SER A 17 2.76 47.71 36.01
CA SER A 17 3.59 48.87 35.70
C SER A 17 4.59 48.56 34.58
N GLU A 18 5.18 49.58 33.95
CA GLU A 18 6.19 49.36 32.91
C GLU A 18 7.45 48.69 33.47
N GLN A 19 7.88 49.07 34.68
CA GLN A 19 8.99 48.42 35.39
C GLN A 19 8.73 46.94 35.65
N GLN A 20 7.52 46.58 36.10
CA GLN A 20 7.16 45.16 36.32
C GLN A 20 7.21 44.37 35.01
N VAL A 21 6.76 44.94 33.89
CA VAL A 21 6.85 44.26 32.59
C VAL A 21 8.30 44.08 32.16
N PHE A 22 9.16 45.08 32.39
CA PHE A 22 10.58 44.99 32.10
C PHE A 22 11.26 43.88 32.91
N GLU A 23 11.06 43.83 34.23
CA GLU A 23 11.56 42.76 35.11
C GLU A 23 11.08 41.38 34.68
N ILE A 24 9.80 41.25 34.31
CA ILE A 24 9.25 40.00 33.79
C ILE A 24 9.98 39.58 32.53
N LYS A 25 10.17 40.49 31.56
CA LYS A 25 10.83 40.20 30.28
C LYS A 25 12.31 39.85 30.45
N ALA A 26 12.99 40.42 31.44
CA ALA A 26 14.37 40.12 31.78
C ALA A 26 14.55 38.75 32.47
N SER A 27 13.47 38.12 32.94
CA SER A 27 13.54 36.83 33.63
C SER A 27 13.75 35.64 32.68
N GLU A 28 14.53 34.66 33.13
CA GLU A 28 14.73 33.39 32.40
C GLU A 28 13.41 32.62 32.19
N PHE A 29 12.44 32.79 33.10
CA PHE A 29 11.11 32.20 32.98
C PHE A 29 10.34 32.75 31.78
N TYR A 30 10.50 34.04 31.46
CA TYR A 30 9.86 34.65 30.31
C TYR A 30 10.39 34.06 29.02
N GLU A 31 11.71 33.98 28.84
CA GLU A 31 12.30 33.43 27.62
C GLU A 31 11.83 31.98 27.37
N LYS A 32 11.88 31.12 28.40
CA LYS A 32 11.42 29.73 28.30
C LYS A 32 9.93 29.61 27.96
N ILE A 33 9.08 30.42 28.59
CA ILE A 33 7.62 30.43 28.32
C ILE A 33 7.33 30.99 26.92
N HIS A 34 8.02 32.06 26.54
CA HIS A 34 7.88 32.71 25.24
C HIS A 34 8.26 31.75 24.11
N ASN A 35 9.42 31.10 24.21
CA ASN A 35 9.87 30.09 23.25
C ASN A 35 8.89 28.91 23.14
N THR A 36 8.30 28.47 24.26
CA THR A 36 7.25 27.43 24.28
C THR A 36 5.96 27.89 23.59
N LEU A 37 5.59 29.16 23.70
CA LEU A 37 4.41 29.71 23.04
C LEU A 37 4.64 29.91 21.54
N ILE A 38 5.84 30.37 21.15
CA ILE A 38 6.27 30.45 19.76
C ILE A 38 6.20 29.06 19.11
N SER A 39 6.77 28.03 19.74
CA SER A 39 6.76 26.68 19.17
C SER A 39 5.33 26.14 19.00
N LYS A 40 4.44 26.37 19.97
CA LYS A 40 3.00 26.03 19.85
C LYS A 40 2.32 26.79 18.72
N ALA A 41 2.62 28.08 18.54
CA ALA A 41 2.08 28.90 17.47
C ALA A 41 2.57 28.41 16.09
N GLN A 42 3.86 28.09 15.96
CA GLN A 42 4.43 27.50 14.75
C GLN A 42 3.74 26.19 14.39
N ILE A 43 3.54 25.27 15.36
CA ILE A 43 2.81 24.01 15.14
C ILE A 43 1.37 24.27 14.68
N SER A 44 0.67 25.23 15.30
CA SER A 44 -0.69 25.59 14.89
C SER A 44 -0.73 26.16 13.46
N LEU A 45 0.25 26.99 13.10
CA LEU A 45 0.35 27.61 11.78
C LEU A 45 0.72 26.58 10.71
N MET A 46 1.62 25.64 11.02
CA MET A 46 1.93 24.48 10.18
C MET A 46 0.68 23.64 9.89
N ARG A 47 -0.09 23.30 10.93
CA ARG A 47 -1.34 22.55 10.78
C ARG A 47 -2.35 23.30 9.92
N THR A 48 -2.56 24.59 10.17
CA THR A 48 -3.49 25.40 9.40
C THR A 48 -3.07 25.50 7.93
N THR A 49 -1.78 25.69 7.67
CA THR A 49 -1.22 25.74 6.31
C THR A 49 -1.41 24.40 5.60
N TYR A 50 -1.18 23.29 6.30
CA TYR A 50 -1.42 21.94 5.80
C TYR A 50 -2.89 21.73 5.39
N PHE A 51 -3.85 22.06 6.27
CA PHE A 51 -5.28 21.90 5.96
C PHE A 51 -5.74 22.76 4.79
N LYS A 52 -5.17 23.95 4.61
CA LYS A 52 -5.52 24.84 3.50
C LYS A 52 -4.93 24.44 2.15
N ARG A 53 -3.74 23.83 2.12
CA ARG A 53 -2.98 23.62 0.87
C ARG A 53 -2.79 22.15 0.48
N ALA A 54 -2.53 21.28 1.44
CA ALA A 54 -2.14 19.90 1.18
C ALA A 54 -3.28 18.93 1.46
N PHE A 55 -4.08 19.15 2.51
CA PHE A 55 -5.07 18.19 2.98
C PHE A 55 -6.07 17.77 1.91
N TRP A 56 -6.70 18.72 1.19
CA TRP A 56 -7.72 18.38 0.19
C TRP A 56 -7.15 17.60 -0.99
N TYR A 57 -5.93 17.93 -1.41
CA TYR A 57 -5.22 17.20 -2.46
C TYR A 57 -4.85 15.79 -1.99
N GLU A 58 -4.27 15.67 -0.79
CA GLU A 58 -3.96 14.38 -0.16
C GLU A 58 -5.23 13.54 0.04
N PHE A 59 -6.34 14.15 0.45
CA PHE A 59 -7.64 13.52 0.61
C PHE A 59 -8.19 12.99 -0.72
N LEU A 60 -8.18 13.82 -1.77
CA LEU A 60 -8.60 13.42 -3.11
C LEU A 60 -7.79 12.22 -3.62
N LEU A 61 -6.46 12.24 -3.42
CA LEU A 61 -5.60 11.12 -3.79
C LEU A 61 -5.93 9.85 -3.00
N LEU A 62 -6.26 9.95 -1.71
CA LEU A 62 -6.69 8.80 -0.91
C LEU A 62 -8.03 8.25 -1.39
N CYS A 63 -8.99 9.10 -1.74
CA CYS A 63 -10.27 8.67 -2.31
C CYS A 63 -10.06 7.94 -3.65
N LEU A 64 -9.25 8.50 -4.55
CA LEU A 64 -8.93 7.86 -5.83
C LEU A 64 -8.21 6.51 -5.64
N ALA A 65 -7.24 6.45 -4.72
CA ALA A 65 -6.53 5.22 -4.43
C ALA A 65 -7.43 4.15 -3.80
N ALA A 66 -8.30 4.54 -2.86
CA ALA A 66 -9.27 3.63 -2.26
C ALA A 66 -10.24 3.09 -3.30
N PHE A 67 -10.80 3.96 -4.15
CA PHE A 67 -11.71 3.57 -5.22
C PHE A 67 -11.04 2.64 -6.24
N ALA A 68 -9.82 2.95 -6.69
CA ALA A 68 -9.08 2.08 -7.61
C ALA A 68 -8.71 0.73 -6.99
N THR A 69 -8.44 0.69 -5.68
CA THR A 69 -8.20 -0.57 -4.96
C THR A 69 -9.46 -1.42 -4.90
N THR A 70 -10.61 -0.80 -4.63
CA THR A 70 -11.91 -1.47 -4.68
C THR A 70 -12.17 -2.02 -6.08
N ILE A 71 -11.94 -1.26 -7.15
CA ILE A 71 -12.09 -1.76 -8.52
C ILE A 71 -11.15 -2.96 -8.78
N ALA A 72 -9.88 -2.85 -8.39
CA ALA A 72 -8.90 -3.91 -8.59
C ALA A 72 -9.29 -5.20 -7.83
N ILE A 73 -9.73 -5.07 -6.58
CA ILE A 73 -10.12 -6.22 -5.77
C ILE A 73 -11.42 -6.81 -6.30
N ASP A 74 -12.45 -6.00 -6.56
CA ASP A 74 -13.79 -6.52 -6.78
C ASP A 74 -13.97 -7.09 -8.19
N TYR A 75 -13.56 -6.35 -9.23
CA TYR A 75 -13.78 -6.75 -10.62
C TYR A 75 -12.68 -7.66 -11.19
N PHE A 76 -11.45 -7.61 -10.66
CA PHE A 76 -10.34 -8.41 -11.19
C PHE A 76 -9.94 -9.57 -10.29
N ILE A 77 -10.10 -9.47 -8.97
CA ILE A 77 -9.59 -10.49 -8.04
C ILE A 77 -10.73 -11.33 -7.48
N SER A 78 -11.67 -10.72 -6.75
CA SER A 78 -12.82 -11.38 -6.14
C SER A 78 -13.77 -12.01 -7.16
N SER A 79 -13.92 -11.42 -8.34
CA SER A 79 -14.73 -11.95 -9.45
C SER A 79 -14.30 -13.35 -9.88
N THR A 80 -13.02 -13.70 -9.71
CA THR A 80 -12.47 -15.01 -10.10
C THR A 80 -12.82 -16.16 -9.13
N GLY A 81 -13.44 -15.86 -7.98
CA GLY A 81 -14.01 -16.87 -7.08
C GLY A 81 -13.00 -17.59 -6.18
N LYS A 82 -13.44 -18.70 -5.57
CA LYS A 82 -12.69 -19.46 -4.54
C LYS A 82 -11.43 -20.17 -5.06
N THR A 83 -11.36 -20.41 -6.36
CA THR A 83 -10.26 -21.08 -7.05
C THR A 83 -9.50 -20.15 -8.00
N GLY A 84 -9.83 -18.86 -7.98
CA GLY A 84 -9.22 -17.82 -8.82
C GLY A 84 -8.00 -17.16 -8.17
N LEU A 85 -7.91 -15.84 -8.27
CA LEU A 85 -6.77 -15.05 -7.80
C LEU A 85 -6.79 -14.81 -6.30
N PHE A 86 -5.62 -14.96 -5.68
CA PHE A 86 -5.40 -14.64 -4.28
C PHE A 86 -4.56 -13.36 -4.16
N PRO A 87 -5.12 -12.25 -3.64
CA PRO A 87 -4.34 -11.05 -3.43
C PRO A 87 -3.33 -11.24 -2.30
N GLY A 88 -2.28 -10.43 -2.32
CA GLY A 88 -1.40 -10.28 -1.17
C GLY A 88 -2.08 -9.57 0.01
N GLY A 89 -1.50 -9.70 1.19
CA GLY A 89 -1.87 -8.90 2.36
C GLY A 89 -2.86 -9.55 3.33
N LEU A 90 -3.09 -8.85 4.45
CA LEU A 90 -3.92 -9.35 5.55
C LEU A 90 -5.41 -9.49 5.22
N GLY A 91 -5.89 -8.84 4.15
CA GLY A 91 -7.25 -9.08 3.63
C GLY A 91 -7.48 -10.55 3.28
N SER A 92 -6.48 -11.21 2.72
CA SER A 92 -6.60 -12.62 2.34
C SER A 92 -6.74 -13.56 3.55
N PHE A 93 -6.11 -13.22 4.68
CA PHE A 93 -6.35 -13.91 5.96
C PHE A 93 -7.74 -13.63 6.51
N ALA A 94 -8.22 -12.38 6.45
CA ALA A 94 -9.57 -12.04 6.88
C ALA A 94 -10.64 -12.79 6.08
N ARG A 95 -10.44 -12.91 4.75
CA ARG A 95 -11.32 -13.69 3.87
C ARG A 95 -11.30 -15.16 4.23
N PHE A 96 -10.11 -15.74 4.42
CA PHE A 96 -9.98 -17.13 4.87
C PHE A 96 -10.76 -17.37 6.18
N LEU A 97 -10.59 -16.52 7.20
CA LEU A 97 -11.32 -16.65 8.47
C LEU A 97 -12.85 -16.54 8.29
N SER A 98 -13.31 -15.66 7.40
CA SER A 98 -14.74 -15.53 7.09
C SER A 98 -15.32 -16.79 6.45
N VAL A 99 -14.58 -17.43 5.53
CA VAL A 99 -15.00 -18.67 4.87
C VAL A 99 -15.00 -19.84 5.85
N VAL A 100 -14.00 -19.95 6.73
CA VAL A 100 -13.94 -20.99 7.77
C VAL A 100 -15.09 -20.86 8.77
N THR A 101 -15.46 -19.63 9.13
CA THR A 101 -16.49 -19.40 10.16
C THR A 101 -17.90 -19.57 9.59
N TYR A 102 -18.11 -19.23 8.31
CA TYR A 102 -19.42 -19.27 7.64
C TYR A 102 -19.34 -20.02 6.31
N PRO A 103 -19.04 -21.34 6.29
CA PRO A 103 -18.77 -22.08 5.05
C PRO A 103 -19.91 -22.01 4.02
N ASP A 104 -21.17 -22.05 4.48
CA ASP A 104 -22.35 -22.17 3.62
C ASP A 104 -23.14 -20.85 3.42
N ASN A 105 -22.70 -19.74 4.02
CA ASN A 105 -23.44 -18.48 3.98
C ASN A 105 -22.60 -17.33 3.40
N ALA A 106 -22.65 -17.17 2.08
CA ALA A 106 -21.89 -16.14 1.35
C ALA A 106 -22.17 -14.70 1.83
N SER A 107 -23.41 -14.40 2.24
CA SER A 107 -23.79 -13.08 2.76
C SER A 107 -23.11 -12.80 4.11
N GLN A 108 -23.06 -13.79 5.00
CA GLN A 108 -22.35 -13.68 6.28
C GLN A 108 -20.83 -13.67 6.10
N GLN A 109 -20.28 -14.43 5.14
CA GLN A 109 -18.85 -14.34 4.79
C GLN A 109 -18.45 -12.91 4.45
N GLY A 110 -19.21 -12.23 3.59
CA GLY A 110 -18.95 -10.83 3.22
C GLY A 110 -19.03 -9.88 4.41
N SER A 111 -20.05 -10.03 5.26
CA SER A 111 -20.22 -9.18 6.45
C SER A 111 -19.09 -9.37 7.47
N PHE A 112 -18.72 -10.62 7.75
CA PHE A 112 -17.69 -10.95 8.74
C PHE A 112 -16.27 -10.75 8.22
N TYR A 113 -16.04 -10.77 6.92
CA TYR A 113 -14.77 -10.38 6.32
C TYR A 113 -14.29 -9.01 6.84
N PHE A 114 -15.16 -8.00 6.84
CA PHE A 114 -14.80 -6.66 7.34
C PHE A 114 -14.51 -6.64 8.84
N VAL A 115 -15.24 -7.45 9.62
CA VAL A 115 -15.02 -7.60 11.05
C VAL A 115 -13.64 -8.20 11.31
N TYR A 116 -13.31 -9.33 10.66
CA TYR A 116 -11.99 -9.95 10.79
C TYR A 116 -10.89 -9.04 10.29
N TYR A 117 -11.10 -8.35 9.16
CA TYR A 117 -10.13 -7.41 8.62
C TYR A 117 -9.83 -6.29 9.61
N PHE A 118 -10.86 -5.70 10.22
CA PHE A 118 -10.69 -4.66 11.24
C PHE A 118 -9.95 -5.19 12.47
N LEU A 119 -10.36 -6.34 13.02
CA LEU A 119 -9.75 -6.95 14.20
C LEU A 119 -8.27 -7.27 13.99
N LEU A 120 -7.92 -7.90 12.87
CA LEU A 120 -6.54 -8.22 12.51
C LEU A 120 -5.68 -6.96 12.33
N ASN A 121 -6.29 -5.83 12.00
CA ASN A 121 -5.60 -4.56 11.86
C ASN A 121 -5.34 -3.85 13.20
N ILE A 122 -6.08 -4.12 14.27
CA ILE A 122 -5.93 -3.42 15.57
C ILE A 122 -4.46 -3.45 16.06
N PRO A 123 -3.76 -4.60 16.14
CA PRO A 123 -2.36 -4.64 16.57
C PRO A 123 -1.44 -3.82 15.65
N LEU A 124 -1.73 -3.77 14.36
CA LEU A 124 -0.93 -3.08 13.36
C LEU A 124 -1.17 -1.57 13.36
N ILE A 125 -2.39 -1.14 13.67
CA ILE A 125 -2.73 0.25 13.93
C ILE A 125 -1.96 0.76 15.16
N ILE A 126 -1.93 -0.02 16.24
CA ILE A 126 -1.14 0.30 17.44
C ILE A 126 0.35 0.38 17.08
N PHE A 127 0.87 -0.60 16.34
CA PHE A 127 2.25 -0.58 15.84
C PHE A 127 2.55 0.66 14.97
N GLY A 128 1.66 0.99 14.04
CA GLY A 128 1.76 2.16 13.17
C GLY A 128 1.82 3.45 13.96
N TYR A 129 0.97 3.60 14.97
CA TYR A 129 0.97 4.77 15.85
C TYR A 129 2.33 4.95 16.54
N LEU A 130 2.90 3.86 17.05
CA LEU A 130 4.16 3.87 17.80
C LEU A 130 5.41 4.01 16.91
N LYS A 131 5.43 3.42 15.71
CA LYS A 131 6.64 3.31 14.87
C LYS A 131 6.63 4.15 13.60
N LEU A 132 5.46 4.46 13.04
CA LEU A 132 5.31 5.23 11.80
C LEU A 132 4.73 6.63 12.04
N GLY A 133 4.03 6.80 13.16
CA GLY A 133 3.56 8.10 13.65
C GLY A 133 2.07 8.35 13.43
N VAL A 134 1.57 9.40 14.08
CA VAL A 134 0.14 9.70 14.17
C VAL A 134 -0.47 10.08 12.82
N LYS A 135 0.19 10.95 12.04
CA LYS A 135 -0.31 11.35 10.71
C LYS A 135 -0.54 10.12 9.83
N PHE A 136 0.49 9.28 9.71
CA PHE A 136 0.47 8.06 8.90
C PHE A 136 -0.67 7.11 9.30
N THR A 137 -0.85 6.93 10.62
CA THR A 137 -1.86 6.01 11.15
C THR A 137 -3.28 6.53 10.88
N LEU A 138 -3.53 7.83 11.10
CA LEU A 138 -4.83 8.44 10.85
C LEU A 138 -5.19 8.46 9.35
N THR A 139 -4.23 8.75 8.47
CA THR A 139 -4.47 8.72 7.01
C THR A 139 -4.68 7.30 6.50
N THR A 140 -4.02 6.30 7.11
CA THR A 140 -4.26 4.88 6.81
C THR A 140 -5.65 4.42 7.28
N LEU A 141 -6.07 4.83 8.49
CA LEU A 141 -7.44 4.56 8.98
C LEU A 141 -8.49 5.17 8.06
N LEU A 142 -8.29 6.42 7.64
CA LEU A 142 -9.17 7.08 6.68
C LEU A 142 -9.23 6.33 5.35
N TYR A 143 -8.08 5.91 4.81
CA TYR A 143 -8.04 5.09 3.60
C TYR A 143 -8.86 3.81 3.74
N MET A 144 -8.70 3.07 4.86
CA MET A 144 -9.44 1.82 5.07
C MET A 144 -10.95 2.07 5.14
N VAL A 145 -11.38 3.13 5.82
CA VAL A 145 -12.80 3.52 5.88
C VAL A 145 -13.32 3.88 4.48
N LEU A 146 -12.56 4.63 3.69
CA LEU A 146 -12.94 4.97 2.31
C LEU A 146 -13.04 3.73 1.42
N SER A 147 -12.07 2.80 1.52
CA SER A 147 -12.06 1.58 0.72
C SER A 147 -13.24 0.67 1.05
N ILE A 148 -13.56 0.50 2.34
CA ILE A 148 -14.77 -0.21 2.78
C ILE A 148 -16.02 0.53 2.30
N GLY A 149 -16.05 1.86 2.40
CA GLY A 149 -17.17 2.67 1.92
C GLY A 149 -17.44 2.47 0.43
N PHE A 150 -16.40 2.51 -0.41
CA PHE A 150 -16.53 2.30 -1.85
C PHE A 150 -16.98 0.87 -2.19
N ASP A 151 -16.41 -0.13 -1.54
CA ASP A 151 -16.82 -1.54 -1.69
C ASP A 151 -18.31 -1.71 -1.39
N GLN A 152 -18.78 -1.15 -0.28
CA GLN A 152 -20.18 -1.25 0.14
C GLN A 152 -21.13 -0.48 -0.77
N ILE A 153 -20.67 0.62 -1.38
CA ILE A 153 -21.45 1.37 -2.38
C ILE A 153 -21.54 0.55 -3.67
N ILE A 154 -20.42 0.04 -4.18
CA ILE A 154 -20.36 -0.72 -5.43
C ILE A 154 -21.17 -2.02 -5.33
N THR A 155 -20.99 -2.80 -4.27
CA THR A 155 -21.65 -4.10 -4.09
C THR A 155 -23.16 -3.97 -3.91
N ARG A 156 -23.67 -2.83 -3.43
CA ARG A 156 -25.12 -2.61 -3.23
C ARG A 156 -25.83 -1.95 -4.41
N LEU A 157 -25.10 -1.41 -5.39
CA LEU A 157 -25.69 -0.74 -6.54
C LEU A 157 -25.85 -1.74 -7.69
N PRO A 158 -27.08 -2.10 -8.09
CA PRO A 158 -27.33 -3.21 -9.03
C PRO A 158 -26.61 -3.03 -10.38
N VAL A 159 -26.62 -1.82 -10.94
CA VAL A 159 -26.03 -1.55 -12.27
C VAL A 159 -24.50 -1.69 -12.31
N ILE A 160 -23.82 -1.51 -11.17
CA ILE A 160 -22.36 -1.55 -11.12
C ILE A 160 -21.83 -2.69 -10.25
N ASN A 161 -22.66 -3.45 -9.55
CA ASN A 161 -22.21 -4.52 -8.67
C ASN A 161 -21.38 -5.55 -9.48
N PRO A 162 -20.18 -5.94 -9.05
CA PRO A 162 -19.32 -6.92 -9.71
C PRO A 162 -19.97 -8.28 -10.04
N THR A 163 -21.07 -8.64 -9.37
CA THR A 163 -21.82 -9.88 -9.68
C THR A 163 -22.80 -9.72 -10.85
N GLU A 164 -23.21 -8.50 -11.16
CA GLU A 164 -24.16 -8.19 -12.25
C GLU A 164 -23.43 -7.52 -13.43
N TRP A 165 -22.47 -6.65 -13.13
CA TRP A 165 -21.69 -5.90 -14.12
C TRP A 165 -20.25 -6.40 -14.16
N HIS A 166 -19.91 -7.01 -15.28
CA HIS A 166 -18.58 -7.56 -15.54
C HIS A 166 -17.77 -6.58 -16.38
N PHE A 167 -16.85 -5.84 -15.76
CA PHE A 167 -16.10 -4.75 -16.40
C PHE A 167 -15.35 -5.16 -17.68
N VAL A 168 -14.66 -6.31 -17.61
CA VAL A 168 -13.91 -6.87 -18.75
C VAL A 168 -14.68 -8.05 -19.34
N LEU A 169 -15.03 -9.00 -18.49
CA LEU A 169 -15.56 -10.29 -18.88
C LEU A 169 -16.15 -11.01 -17.66
N ASP A 170 -17.23 -11.77 -17.85
CA ASP A 170 -17.78 -12.64 -16.83
C ASP A 170 -16.91 -13.90 -16.69
N TYR A 171 -15.94 -13.83 -15.78
CA TYR A 171 -15.02 -14.93 -15.54
C TYR A 171 -15.72 -16.18 -15.03
N GLN A 172 -16.78 -16.03 -14.22
CA GLN A 172 -17.49 -17.16 -13.64
C GLN A 172 -18.28 -17.91 -14.71
N LEU A 173 -18.98 -17.18 -15.58
CA LEU A 173 -19.66 -17.76 -16.73
C LEU A 173 -18.67 -18.49 -17.63
N ILE A 174 -17.56 -17.85 -18.03
CA ILE A 174 -16.57 -18.52 -18.90
C ILE A 174 -15.92 -19.72 -18.23
N SER A 175 -15.70 -19.68 -16.92
CA SER A 175 -15.18 -20.82 -16.16
C SER A 175 -16.13 -22.02 -16.16
N SER A 176 -17.44 -21.78 -16.31
CA SER A 176 -18.45 -22.82 -16.44
C SER A 176 -18.54 -23.41 -17.85
N LEU A 177 -18.07 -22.69 -18.88
CA LEU A 177 -18.08 -23.15 -20.27
C LEU A 177 -16.99 -24.22 -20.49
N GLN A 178 -17.23 -25.15 -21.41
CA GLN A 178 -16.44 -26.39 -21.50
C GLN A 178 -14.98 -26.22 -21.96
N ASP A 179 -14.54 -25.04 -22.40
CA ASP A 179 -13.18 -24.83 -22.93
C ASP A 179 -12.20 -24.28 -21.90
N SER A 180 -11.43 -25.20 -21.30
CA SER A 180 -10.49 -24.96 -20.20
C SER A 180 -9.36 -23.96 -20.49
N TRP A 181 -9.00 -23.79 -21.76
CA TRP A 181 -7.88 -22.94 -22.16
C TRP A 181 -8.21 -21.46 -22.08
N ASN A 182 -9.43 -21.06 -22.44
CA ASN A 182 -9.83 -19.65 -22.42
C ASN A 182 -9.85 -19.11 -20.99
N THR A 183 -10.44 -19.85 -20.05
CA THR A 183 -10.53 -19.46 -18.64
C THR A 183 -9.16 -19.26 -18.01
N THR A 184 -8.22 -20.17 -18.29
CA THR A 184 -6.86 -20.08 -17.76
C THR A 184 -6.14 -18.83 -18.27
N ILE A 185 -6.26 -18.51 -19.57
CA ILE A 185 -5.66 -17.31 -20.16
C ILE A 185 -6.24 -16.04 -19.51
N TRP A 186 -7.57 -15.97 -19.38
CA TRP A 186 -8.23 -14.83 -18.75
C TRP A 186 -7.81 -14.64 -17.28
N LEU A 187 -7.53 -15.72 -16.55
CA LEU A 187 -7.03 -15.63 -15.18
C LEU A 187 -5.70 -14.85 -15.10
N PHE A 188 -4.78 -15.10 -16.05
CA PHE A 188 -3.52 -14.36 -16.14
C PHE A 188 -3.71 -12.90 -16.58
N VAL A 189 -4.68 -12.63 -17.46
CA VAL A 189 -5.04 -11.27 -17.86
C VAL A 189 -5.58 -10.49 -16.65
N PHE A 190 -6.48 -11.10 -15.88
CA PHE A 190 -7.03 -10.50 -14.65
C PHE A 190 -5.92 -10.26 -13.62
N ALA A 191 -4.97 -11.20 -13.47
CA ALA A 191 -3.81 -11.02 -12.61
C ALA A 191 -2.93 -9.85 -13.03
N PHE A 192 -2.69 -9.66 -14.33
CA PHE A 192 -1.88 -8.56 -14.82
C PHE A 192 -2.55 -7.21 -14.56
N PHE A 193 -3.79 -7.02 -15.00
CA PHE A 193 -4.50 -5.74 -14.86
C PHE A 193 -4.87 -5.43 -13.42
N GLY A 194 -5.38 -6.41 -12.68
CA GLY A 194 -5.66 -6.29 -11.25
C GLY A 194 -4.40 -5.93 -10.47
N GLY A 195 -3.27 -6.58 -10.78
CA GLY A 195 -1.99 -6.32 -10.14
C GLY A 195 -1.45 -4.92 -10.45
N ALA A 196 -1.56 -4.48 -11.70
CA ALA A 196 -1.11 -3.16 -12.12
C ALA A 196 -1.91 -2.04 -11.45
N LEU A 197 -3.24 -2.15 -11.45
CA LEU A 197 -4.14 -1.17 -10.84
C LEU A 197 -3.97 -1.13 -9.32
N LEU A 198 -3.87 -2.30 -8.68
CA LEU A 198 -3.61 -2.41 -7.24
C LEU A 198 -2.24 -1.85 -6.87
N GLY A 199 -1.21 -2.08 -7.67
CA GLY A 199 0.12 -1.51 -7.42
C GLY A 199 0.14 0.01 -7.58
N TRP A 200 -0.59 0.55 -8.57
CA TRP A 200 -0.76 1.99 -8.76
C TRP A 200 -1.52 2.64 -7.59
N SER A 201 -2.60 2.02 -7.12
CA SER A 201 -3.40 2.54 -6.02
C SER A 201 -2.58 2.55 -4.72
N LEU A 202 -1.86 1.46 -4.41
CA LEU A 202 -0.96 1.38 -3.25
C LEU A 202 0.14 2.44 -3.32
N ALA A 203 0.78 2.63 -4.48
CA ALA A 203 1.76 3.70 -4.67
C ALA A 203 1.18 5.09 -4.42
N THR A 204 -0.05 5.35 -4.86
CA THR A 204 -0.74 6.61 -4.63
C THR A 204 -1.00 6.84 -3.14
N THR A 205 -1.43 5.80 -2.42
CA THR A 205 -1.58 5.83 -0.96
C THR A 205 -0.24 6.09 -0.25
N TYR A 206 0.85 5.47 -0.71
CA TYR A 206 2.19 5.67 -0.13
C TYR A 206 2.74 7.08 -0.38
N LYS A 207 2.38 7.75 -1.49
CA LYS A 207 2.76 9.15 -1.77
C LYS A 207 2.16 10.12 -0.76
N VAL A 208 0.92 9.87 -0.30
CA VAL A 208 0.26 10.67 0.74
C VAL A 208 0.86 10.41 2.13
N GLY A 209 1.62 9.33 2.28
CA GLY A 209 2.13 8.87 3.56
C GLY A 209 1.06 8.11 4.35
N ALA A 210 0.27 7.30 3.65
CA ALA A 210 -0.64 6.32 4.22
C ALA A 210 -0.25 4.91 3.75
N SER A 211 -1.02 3.89 4.12
CA SER A 211 -0.96 2.53 3.56
C SER A 211 -2.36 1.98 3.33
N SER A 212 -2.47 0.81 2.72
CA SER A 212 -3.74 0.09 2.60
C SER A 212 -4.23 -0.55 3.90
N GLY A 213 -3.42 -0.49 4.96
CA GLY A 213 -3.59 -1.29 6.16
C GLY A 213 -2.88 -2.64 6.05
N GLY A 214 -3.14 -3.52 7.00
CA GLY A 214 -2.61 -4.87 7.03
C GLY A 214 -1.09 -4.91 7.04
N THR A 215 -0.51 -5.81 6.25
CA THR A 215 0.95 -6.03 6.22
C THR A 215 1.73 -4.86 5.63
N ASP A 216 1.04 -3.85 5.07
CA ASP A 216 1.70 -2.66 4.56
C ASP A 216 2.27 -1.76 5.67
N PHE A 217 1.71 -1.83 6.89
CA PHE A 217 2.32 -1.21 8.07
C PHE A 217 3.76 -1.72 8.26
N LEU A 218 3.95 -3.03 8.18
CA LEU A 218 5.26 -3.67 8.31
C LEU A 218 6.14 -3.38 7.09
N THR A 219 5.56 -3.45 5.89
CA THR A 219 6.25 -3.18 4.63
C THR A 219 6.91 -1.79 4.64
N LEU A 220 6.15 -0.75 4.96
CA LEU A 220 6.67 0.62 4.97
C LEU A 220 7.68 0.85 6.09
N TRP A 221 7.48 0.23 7.25
CA TRP A 221 8.45 0.30 8.33
C TRP A 221 9.78 -0.35 7.93
N PHE A 222 9.75 -1.56 7.35
CA PHE A 222 10.95 -2.23 6.86
C PHE A 222 11.61 -1.47 5.71
N ALA A 223 10.82 -0.89 4.79
CA ALA A 223 11.33 -0.09 3.69
C ALA A 223 12.08 1.14 4.19
N LYS A 224 11.52 1.83 5.19
CA LYS A 224 12.17 2.97 5.85
C LYS A 224 13.44 2.54 6.60
N LYS A 225 13.39 1.43 7.35
CA LYS A 225 14.53 0.96 8.14
C LYS A 225 15.68 0.44 7.27
N LYS A 226 15.39 -0.23 6.16
CA LYS A 226 16.39 -0.82 5.26
C LYS A 226 16.76 0.05 4.06
N ASN A 227 16.13 1.23 3.88
CA ASN A 227 16.29 2.09 2.70
C ASN A 227 16.16 1.32 1.38
N LYS A 228 15.17 0.42 1.30
CA LYS A 228 14.89 -0.44 0.13
C LYS A 228 13.57 -0.08 -0.51
N ASP A 229 13.42 -0.38 -1.80
CA ASP A 229 12.20 -0.10 -2.55
C ASP A 229 10.98 -0.76 -1.92
N ILE A 230 9.92 0.03 -1.79
CA ILE A 230 8.69 -0.35 -1.07
C ILE A 230 8.02 -1.52 -1.79
N GLY A 231 7.90 -1.48 -3.12
CA GLY A 231 7.28 -2.54 -3.90
C GLY A 231 8.03 -3.87 -3.81
N THR A 232 9.37 -3.84 -3.70
CA THR A 232 10.18 -5.05 -3.53
C THR A 232 9.92 -5.71 -2.17
N ILE A 233 9.81 -4.93 -1.10
CA ILE A 233 9.48 -5.47 0.23
C ILE A 233 8.03 -5.96 0.26
N ASN A 234 7.10 -5.19 -0.33
CA ASN A 234 5.68 -5.53 -0.42
C ASN A 234 5.49 -6.88 -1.12
N ARG A 235 6.08 -7.04 -2.31
CA ARG A 235 6.05 -8.29 -3.08
C ARG A 235 6.55 -9.48 -2.26
N ASN A 236 7.70 -9.32 -1.61
CA ASN A 236 8.29 -10.41 -0.82
C ASN A 236 7.42 -10.80 0.38
N MET A 237 6.81 -9.83 1.09
CA MET A 237 5.86 -10.14 2.15
C MET A 237 4.60 -10.81 1.60
N ASN A 238 4.08 -10.32 0.47
CA ASN A 238 2.88 -10.87 -0.16
C ASN A 238 3.09 -12.28 -0.70
N PHE A 239 4.29 -12.67 -1.13
CA PHE A 239 4.57 -14.08 -1.47
C PHE A 239 4.43 -15.02 -0.27
N VAL A 240 4.91 -14.61 0.91
CA VAL A 240 4.76 -15.42 2.13
C VAL A 240 3.29 -15.58 2.47
N ILE A 241 2.53 -14.48 2.42
CA ILE A 241 1.09 -14.47 2.68
C ILE A 241 0.33 -15.34 1.66
N LEU A 242 0.65 -15.19 0.38
CA LEU A 242 0.05 -15.95 -0.71
C LEU A 242 0.21 -17.45 -0.50
N PHE A 243 1.41 -17.91 -0.15
CA PHE A 243 1.68 -19.33 0.08
C PHE A 243 0.87 -19.87 1.26
N ILE A 244 0.80 -19.13 2.37
CA ILE A 244 0.01 -19.52 3.54
C ILE A 244 -1.47 -19.60 3.16
N VAL A 245 -2.02 -18.58 2.52
CA VAL A 245 -3.45 -18.51 2.18
C VAL A 245 -3.84 -19.58 1.17
N ILE A 246 -3.02 -19.84 0.13
CA ILE A 246 -3.33 -20.89 -0.85
C ILE A 246 -3.37 -22.27 -0.17
N ILE A 247 -2.38 -22.58 0.68
CA ILE A 247 -2.36 -23.86 1.41
C ILE A 247 -3.60 -23.98 2.30
N SER A 248 -3.89 -22.94 3.08
CA SER A 248 -5.05 -22.92 3.98
C SER A 248 -6.37 -23.04 3.22
N ASN A 249 -6.55 -22.31 2.11
CA ASN A 249 -7.74 -22.39 1.27
C ASN A 249 -7.91 -23.77 0.64
N THR A 250 -6.82 -24.39 0.19
CA THR A 250 -6.85 -25.72 -0.43
C THR A 250 -7.38 -26.80 0.52
N MET A 251 -7.16 -26.65 1.83
CA MET A 251 -7.70 -27.58 2.83
C MET A 251 -9.23 -27.54 2.92
N LEU A 252 -9.85 -26.42 2.54
CA LEU A 252 -11.30 -26.22 2.56
C LEU A 252 -11.99 -26.65 1.25
N LEU A 253 -11.22 -26.89 0.18
CA LEU A 253 -11.79 -27.24 -1.11
C LEU A 253 -12.39 -28.65 -1.08
N VAL A 254 -13.60 -28.73 -1.65
CA VAL A 254 -14.37 -29.95 -1.87
C VAL A 254 -14.25 -30.42 -3.33
N PRO A 255 -14.56 -31.69 -3.66
CA PRO A 255 -14.42 -32.22 -5.02
C PRO A 255 -15.09 -31.37 -6.11
N GLU A 256 -16.19 -30.70 -5.80
CA GLU A 256 -16.95 -29.86 -6.71
C GLU A 256 -16.17 -28.60 -7.12
N ASP A 257 -15.32 -28.07 -6.23
CA ASP A 257 -14.54 -26.84 -6.48
C ASP A 257 -13.41 -27.06 -7.50
N PHE A 258 -12.93 -28.30 -7.66
CA PHE A 258 -11.81 -28.59 -8.55
C PHE A 258 -12.25 -28.56 -10.02
N HIS A 259 -11.52 -27.81 -10.84
CA HIS A 259 -11.75 -27.81 -12.28
C HIS A 259 -11.64 -29.23 -12.86
N LYS A 260 -12.54 -29.59 -13.78
CA LYS A 260 -12.67 -30.91 -14.40
C LYS A 260 -11.35 -31.49 -14.96
N SER A 261 -10.44 -30.65 -15.43
CA SER A 261 -9.12 -31.12 -15.92
C SER A 261 -8.27 -31.74 -14.81
N PHE A 262 -8.36 -31.23 -13.58
CA PHE A 262 -7.69 -31.82 -12.43
C PHE A 262 -8.32 -33.16 -12.07
N LYS A 263 -9.66 -33.22 -12.02
CA LYS A 263 -10.43 -34.46 -11.79
C LYS A 263 -10.06 -35.53 -12.82
N TYR A 264 -10.13 -35.18 -14.12
CA TYR A 264 -9.77 -36.06 -15.22
C TYR A 264 -8.32 -36.53 -15.13
N SER A 265 -7.38 -35.63 -14.84
CA SER A 265 -5.96 -36.00 -14.70
C SER A 265 -5.72 -37.01 -13.59
N VAL A 266 -6.40 -36.85 -12.44
CA VAL A 266 -6.27 -37.80 -11.31
C VAL A 266 -6.90 -39.14 -11.67
N LEU A 267 -8.13 -39.13 -12.18
CA LEU A 267 -8.83 -40.36 -12.60
C LEU A 267 -8.06 -41.12 -13.68
N ASN A 268 -7.48 -40.41 -14.66
CA ASN A 268 -6.73 -41.03 -15.73
C ASN A 268 -5.44 -41.70 -15.24
N SER A 269 -4.84 -41.18 -14.16
CA SER A 269 -3.68 -41.80 -13.50
C SER A 269 -4.03 -42.98 -12.57
N SER A 270 -5.31 -43.18 -12.25
CA SER A 270 -5.77 -44.26 -11.37
C SER A 270 -6.08 -45.55 -12.12
N THR A 271 -5.86 -46.70 -11.50
CA THR A 271 -6.20 -48.01 -12.07
C THR A 271 -7.71 -48.21 -12.19
N ASN A 272 -8.16 -49.14 -13.04
CA ASN A 272 -9.58 -49.52 -13.12
C ASN A 272 -10.11 -49.97 -11.75
N ALA A 273 -9.32 -50.72 -10.98
CA ALA A 273 -9.70 -51.19 -9.65
C ALA A 273 -9.91 -50.04 -8.66
N GLU A 274 -9.05 -49.01 -8.69
CA GLU A 274 -9.23 -47.82 -7.85
C GLU A 274 -10.49 -47.02 -8.21
N ILE A 275 -10.85 -46.96 -9.49
CA ILE A 275 -12.06 -46.27 -9.96
C ILE A 275 -13.32 -47.04 -9.54
N LEU A 276 -13.30 -48.37 -9.65
CA LEU A 276 -14.41 -49.23 -9.23
C LEU A 276 -14.66 -49.18 -7.72
N ASN A 277 -13.65 -48.82 -6.92
CA ASN A 277 -13.75 -48.66 -5.47
C ASN A 277 -14.16 -47.25 -5.03
N LEU A 278 -14.52 -46.35 -5.96
CA LEU A 278 -15.00 -45.02 -5.60
C LEU A 278 -16.40 -45.08 -4.98
N ASN A 279 -16.64 -44.23 -3.99
CA ASN A 279 -17.93 -44.22 -3.29
C ASN A 279 -19.04 -43.73 -4.22
N GLY A 280 -20.15 -44.47 -4.31
CA GLY A 280 -21.30 -44.09 -5.14
C GLY A 280 -21.06 -44.18 -6.66
N ILE A 281 -19.96 -44.80 -7.10
CA ILE A 281 -19.63 -44.88 -8.53
C ILE A 281 -20.63 -45.71 -9.35
N ASP A 282 -21.21 -46.75 -8.75
CA ASP A 282 -22.20 -47.59 -9.42
C ASP A 282 -23.54 -46.85 -9.60
N GLU A 283 -23.94 -46.05 -8.61
CA GLU A 283 -25.13 -45.20 -8.70
C GLU A 283 -24.95 -44.10 -9.74
N TRP A 284 -23.77 -43.47 -9.75
CA TRP A 284 -23.38 -42.51 -10.77
C TRP A 284 -23.38 -43.13 -12.17
N PHE A 285 -22.84 -44.34 -12.32
CA PHE A 285 -22.76 -44.98 -13.63
C PHE A 285 -24.16 -45.26 -14.20
N LYS A 286 -25.10 -45.73 -13.37
CA LYS A 286 -26.50 -45.98 -13.75
C LYS A 286 -27.26 -44.71 -14.15
N SER A 287 -26.88 -43.56 -13.62
CA SER A 287 -27.47 -42.26 -14.01
C SER A 287 -26.73 -41.60 -15.18
N SER A 288 -25.60 -42.15 -15.60
CA SER A 288 -24.80 -41.59 -16.69
C SER A 288 -25.39 -41.91 -18.08
N PRO A 289 -25.09 -41.09 -19.10
CA PRO A 289 -25.48 -41.38 -20.50
C PRO A 289 -24.90 -42.67 -21.08
N LEU A 290 -23.96 -43.32 -20.40
CA LEU A 290 -23.36 -44.58 -20.82
C LEU A 290 -24.22 -45.80 -20.43
N TRP A 291 -25.14 -45.64 -19.49
CA TRP A 291 -26.03 -46.71 -19.06
C TRP A 291 -27.14 -46.93 -20.09
N ASN A 292 -27.31 -48.19 -20.51
CA ASN A 292 -28.39 -48.61 -21.37
C ASN A 292 -29.19 -49.73 -20.68
N GLU A 293 -30.43 -49.43 -20.27
CA GLU A 293 -31.30 -50.40 -19.62
C GLU A 293 -31.65 -51.60 -20.52
N SER A 294 -31.62 -51.43 -21.84
CA SER A 294 -31.92 -52.49 -22.81
C SER A 294 -30.74 -53.44 -23.05
N GLN A 295 -29.51 -53.01 -22.75
CA GLN A 295 -28.27 -53.80 -22.84
C GLN A 295 -27.33 -53.39 -21.70
N PRO A 296 -27.52 -53.92 -20.48
CA PRO A 296 -26.76 -53.49 -19.32
C PRO A 296 -25.28 -53.89 -19.45
N THR A 297 -24.42 -52.92 -19.74
CA THR A 297 -22.96 -53.08 -19.63
C THR A 297 -22.55 -52.80 -18.19
N THR A 298 -21.62 -53.57 -17.63
CA THR A 298 -21.08 -53.24 -16.30
C THR A 298 -20.13 -52.04 -16.39
N LEU A 299 -19.96 -51.30 -15.28
CA LEU A 299 -18.95 -50.23 -15.21
C LEU A 299 -17.54 -50.78 -15.50
N ALA A 300 -17.24 -52.02 -15.10
CA ALA A 300 -15.97 -52.68 -15.40
C ALA A 300 -15.77 -52.89 -16.91
N ASP A 301 -16.82 -53.28 -17.64
CA ASP A 301 -16.77 -53.42 -19.10
C ASP A 301 -16.64 -52.05 -19.78
N ALA A 302 -17.35 -51.03 -19.30
CA ALA A 302 -17.23 -49.67 -19.80
C ALA A 302 -15.82 -49.09 -19.58
N LEU A 303 -15.20 -49.36 -18.42
CA LEU A 303 -13.81 -49.00 -18.14
C LEU A 303 -12.78 -49.79 -18.96
N LYS A 304 -13.14 -50.96 -19.47
CA LYS A 304 -12.27 -51.76 -20.36
C LYS A 304 -12.37 -51.28 -21.81
N ASN A 305 -13.57 -50.99 -22.28
CA ASN A 305 -13.85 -50.72 -23.69
C ASN A 305 -13.83 -49.22 -24.03
N SER A 306 -14.24 -48.36 -23.09
CA SER A 306 -14.48 -46.93 -23.31
C SER A 306 -13.97 -46.06 -22.17
N ARG A 307 -12.82 -46.43 -21.59
CA ARG A 307 -12.24 -45.80 -20.38
C ARG A 307 -12.22 -44.27 -20.45
N GLN A 308 -11.71 -43.70 -21.54
CA GLN A 308 -11.55 -42.24 -21.67
C GLN A 308 -12.89 -41.51 -21.58
N GLU A 309 -13.94 -42.09 -22.16
CA GLU A 309 -15.28 -41.49 -22.14
C GLU A 309 -15.91 -41.57 -20.75
N VAL A 310 -15.77 -42.70 -20.05
CA VAL A 310 -16.18 -42.85 -18.64
C VAL A 310 -15.50 -41.78 -17.78
N LEU A 311 -14.17 -41.63 -17.91
CA LEU A 311 -13.43 -40.65 -17.14
C LEU A 311 -13.80 -39.21 -17.49
N ARG A 312 -14.06 -38.94 -18.77
CA ARG A 312 -14.49 -37.62 -19.24
C ARG A 312 -15.81 -37.24 -18.56
N LEU A 313 -16.82 -38.10 -18.63
CA LEU A 313 -18.13 -37.88 -18.02
C LEU A 313 -18.04 -37.76 -16.50
N LEU A 314 -17.30 -38.65 -15.84
CA LEU A 314 -17.11 -38.63 -14.38
C LEU A 314 -16.44 -37.34 -13.91
N SER A 315 -15.42 -36.88 -14.64
CA SER A 315 -14.70 -35.65 -14.31
C SER A 315 -15.52 -34.38 -14.52
N THR A 316 -16.50 -34.42 -15.42
CA THR A 316 -17.39 -33.28 -15.71
C THR A 316 -18.60 -33.20 -14.80
N ASP A 317 -18.94 -34.28 -14.11
CA ASP A 317 -20.08 -34.31 -13.21
C ASP A 317 -19.82 -33.42 -11.97
N PRO A 318 -20.61 -32.36 -11.76
CA PRO A 318 -20.48 -31.52 -10.57
C PRO A 318 -21.03 -32.19 -9.31
N ASN A 319 -21.88 -33.21 -9.42
CA ASN A 319 -22.54 -33.85 -8.28
C ASN A 319 -21.77 -35.06 -7.76
N PHE A 320 -20.79 -35.55 -8.51
CA PHE A 320 -19.96 -36.67 -8.08
C PHE A 320 -18.86 -36.22 -7.11
N SER A 321 -18.98 -36.61 -5.84
CA SER A 321 -18.03 -36.31 -4.76
C SER A 321 -17.32 -37.55 -4.20
N GLY A 322 -17.56 -38.73 -4.77
CA GLY A 322 -17.10 -40.04 -4.30
C GLY A 322 -15.60 -40.33 -4.37
N TYR A 323 -14.77 -39.31 -4.59
CA TYR A 323 -13.31 -39.43 -4.69
C TYR A 323 -12.71 -39.98 -3.39
N SER A 324 -11.73 -40.88 -3.50
CA SER A 324 -11.00 -41.39 -2.33
C SER A 324 -10.14 -40.28 -1.68
N SER A 325 -9.79 -40.46 -0.41
CA SER A 325 -8.93 -39.52 0.32
C SER A 325 -7.57 -39.30 -0.35
N SER A 326 -6.99 -40.33 -0.97
CA SER A 326 -5.73 -40.23 -1.71
C SER A 326 -5.90 -39.42 -3.00
N MET A 327 -6.99 -39.64 -3.75
CA MET A 327 -7.31 -38.84 -4.94
C MET A 327 -7.55 -37.38 -4.57
N LEU A 328 -8.27 -37.11 -3.47
CA LEU A 328 -8.51 -35.75 -2.98
C LEU A 328 -7.20 -35.06 -2.58
N ALA A 329 -6.28 -35.78 -1.94
CA ALA A 329 -4.95 -35.25 -1.62
C ALA A 329 -4.17 -34.86 -2.89
N ILE A 330 -4.21 -35.69 -3.94
CA ILE A 330 -3.56 -35.39 -5.23
C ILE A 330 -4.22 -34.19 -5.92
N LEU A 331 -5.55 -34.09 -5.89
CA LEU A 331 -6.29 -32.93 -6.43
C LEU A 331 -5.85 -31.64 -5.75
N ARG A 332 -5.76 -31.64 -4.42
CA ARG A 332 -5.28 -30.52 -3.60
C ARG A 332 -3.86 -30.10 -3.98
N VAL A 333 -2.94 -31.05 -4.11
CA VAL A 333 -1.56 -30.76 -4.54
C VAL A 333 -1.53 -30.17 -5.96
N LYS A 334 -2.28 -30.75 -6.90
CA LYS A 334 -2.38 -30.23 -8.27
C LYS A 334 -2.96 -28.82 -8.32
N PHE A 335 -3.92 -28.49 -7.44
CA PHE A 335 -4.46 -27.14 -7.32
C PHE A 335 -3.43 -26.14 -6.80
N ILE A 336 -2.66 -26.50 -5.75
CA ILE A 336 -1.59 -25.65 -5.21
C ILE A 336 -0.58 -25.28 -6.30
N PHE A 337 -0.16 -26.25 -7.12
CA PHE A 337 0.74 -26.01 -8.24
C PHE A 337 0.02 -25.73 -9.57
N GLY A 338 -1.25 -25.35 -9.50
CA GLY A 338 -2.09 -25.07 -10.66
C GLY A 338 -1.94 -23.63 -11.17
N PRO A 339 -2.66 -23.27 -12.26
CA PRO A 339 -2.60 -21.94 -12.86
C PRO A 339 -2.90 -20.80 -11.87
N THR A 340 -3.77 -21.07 -10.90
CA THR A 340 -4.14 -20.17 -9.80
C THR A 340 -2.95 -19.62 -9.02
N LEU A 341 -1.99 -20.47 -8.61
CA LEU A 341 -0.80 -20.02 -7.90
C LEU A 341 0.05 -19.12 -8.82
N PHE A 342 0.29 -19.54 -10.05
CA PHE A 342 1.13 -18.80 -10.99
C PHE A 342 0.52 -17.44 -11.36
N ALA A 343 -0.79 -17.39 -11.58
CA ALA A 343 -1.50 -16.15 -11.85
C ALA A 343 -1.46 -15.23 -10.62
N SER A 344 -1.64 -15.75 -9.41
CA SER A 344 -1.51 -14.96 -8.18
C SER A 344 -0.08 -14.49 -7.91
N VAL A 345 0.94 -15.27 -8.29
CA VAL A 345 2.35 -14.85 -8.26
C VAL A 345 2.58 -13.69 -9.23
N ILE A 346 2.03 -13.78 -10.45
CA ILE A 346 2.09 -12.70 -11.44
C ILE A 346 1.40 -11.44 -10.91
N LEU A 347 0.20 -11.56 -10.34
CA LEU A 347 -0.52 -10.47 -9.67
C LEU A 347 0.39 -9.74 -8.67
N VAL A 348 1.04 -10.49 -7.77
CA VAL A 348 1.94 -9.94 -6.74
C VAL A 348 3.21 -9.32 -7.33
N ILE A 349 3.78 -9.90 -8.40
CA ILE A 349 4.93 -9.34 -9.11
C ILE A 349 4.56 -8.02 -9.79
N VAL A 350 3.48 -8.01 -10.58
CA VAL A 350 3.03 -6.84 -11.33
C VAL A 350 2.67 -5.72 -10.35
N GLN A 351 1.98 -6.03 -9.26
CA GLN A 351 1.73 -5.10 -8.16
C GLN A 351 3.03 -4.49 -7.62
N GLY A 352 4.03 -5.30 -7.27
CA GLY A 352 5.31 -4.83 -6.75
C GLY A 352 6.06 -3.93 -7.76
N VAL A 353 6.03 -4.28 -9.04
CA VAL A 353 6.62 -3.47 -10.13
C VAL A 353 5.87 -2.15 -10.29
N ALA A 354 4.54 -2.19 -10.37
CA ALA A 354 3.70 -1.01 -10.49
C ALA A 354 3.89 -0.05 -9.31
N ILE A 355 4.08 -0.56 -8.09
CA ILE A 355 4.43 0.26 -6.91
C ILE A 355 5.76 1.00 -7.15
N ASN A 356 6.80 0.29 -7.56
CA ASN A 356 8.13 0.87 -7.73
C ASN A 356 8.19 1.88 -8.88
N VAL A 357 7.49 1.62 -9.98
CA VAL A 357 7.37 2.55 -11.12
C VAL A 357 6.61 3.80 -10.72
N SER A 358 5.47 3.63 -10.03
CA SER A 358 4.59 4.74 -9.65
C SER A 358 5.14 5.57 -8.48
N TYR A 359 5.91 4.95 -7.57
CA TYR A 359 6.50 5.60 -6.40
C TYR A 359 7.95 5.13 -6.15
N PRO A 360 8.92 5.62 -6.95
CA PRO A 360 10.34 5.26 -6.84
C PRO A 360 11.04 5.98 -5.67
N LYS A 361 10.47 5.95 -4.46
CA LYS A 361 10.93 6.75 -3.30
C LYS A 361 12.39 6.48 -2.94
N ASN A 362 12.81 5.21 -2.97
CA ASN A 362 14.13 4.79 -2.53
C ASN A 362 15.11 4.53 -3.68
N VAL A 363 14.71 4.86 -4.92
CA VAL A 363 15.55 4.75 -6.10
C VAL A 363 16.59 5.85 -6.07
N LYS A 364 17.87 5.47 -5.91
CA LYS A 364 18.99 6.42 -5.80
C LYS A 364 19.56 6.77 -7.18
N ARG A 365 20.01 8.02 -7.31
CA ARG A 365 20.72 8.55 -8.48
C ARG A 365 21.93 9.36 -8.00
N THR A 366 23.02 9.22 -8.74
CA THR A 366 24.22 10.03 -8.57
C THR A 366 24.16 11.11 -9.64
N ILE A 367 24.18 12.36 -9.21
CA ILE A 367 24.06 13.52 -10.08
C ILE A 367 25.44 14.18 -10.14
N LEU A 368 25.97 14.35 -11.35
CA LEU A 368 27.20 15.09 -11.62
C LEU A 368 26.81 16.48 -12.13
N LEU A 369 27.01 17.48 -11.30
CA LEU A 369 26.68 18.88 -11.58
C LEU A 369 27.95 19.61 -11.99
N THR A 370 28.04 20.03 -13.24
CA THR A 370 29.18 20.76 -13.78
C THR A 370 28.83 22.24 -13.82
N THR A 371 29.45 23.06 -12.97
CA THR A 371 29.04 24.47 -12.75
C THR A 371 30.23 25.43 -12.65
N THR A 372 29.98 26.69 -13.00
CA THR A 372 30.89 27.82 -12.77
C THR A 372 30.78 28.40 -11.35
N LYS A 373 29.67 28.10 -10.64
CA LYS A 373 29.32 28.66 -9.31
C LYS A 373 29.16 27.57 -8.24
N PRO A 374 30.23 26.81 -7.91
CA PRO A 374 30.15 25.64 -7.03
C PRO A 374 29.62 25.96 -5.62
N ASP A 375 30.00 27.11 -5.04
CA ASP A 375 29.61 27.47 -3.68
C ASP A 375 28.13 27.89 -3.57
N GLU A 376 27.61 28.59 -4.59
CA GLU A 376 26.19 28.96 -4.65
C GLU A 376 25.31 27.71 -4.82
N VAL A 377 25.72 26.78 -5.69
CA VAL A 377 25.01 25.50 -5.89
C VAL A 377 25.04 24.68 -4.59
N LYS A 378 26.21 24.58 -3.94
CA LYS A 378 26.36 23.89 -2.66
C LYS A 378 25.45 24.49 -1.58
N LYS A 379 25.42 25.82 -1.46
CA LYS A 379 24.53 26.54 -0.53
C LYS A 379 23.06 26.24 -0.84
N PHE A 380 22.65 26.32 -2.10
CA PHE A 380 21.27 26.01 -2.50
C PHE A 380 20.86 24.57 -2.14
N LEU A 381 21.75 23.59 -2.34
CA LEU A 381 21.50 22.20 -1.97
C LEU A 381 21.27 22.05 -0.47
N PHE A 382 22.13 22.65 0.36
CA PHE A 382 21.97 22.62 1.82
C PHE A 382 20.71 23.35 2.28
N ASP A 383 20.41 24.52 1.72
CA ASP A 383 19.19 25.28 2.00
C ASP A 383 17.93 24.53 1.54
N SER A 384 18.04 23.64 0.55
CA SER A 384 16.98 22.74 0.11
C SER A 384 16.83 21.50 1.00
N GLY A 385 17.63 21.38 2.06
CA GLY A 385 17.59 20.28 3.01
C GLY A 385 18.48 19.08 2.65
N TYR A 386 19.34 19.18 1.64
CA TYR A 386 20.33 18.14 1.33
C TYR A 386 21.36 18.02 2.47
N ARG A 387 21.72 16.80 2.87
CA ARG A 387 22.61 16.55 4.03
C ARG A 387 23.62 15.44 3.84
N ASN A 388 23.66 14.83 2.66
CA ASN A 388 24.73 13.89 2.33
C ASN A 388 25.96 14.65 1.85
N ASP A 389 27.06 13.93 1.67
CA ASP A 389 28.31 14.51 1.20
C ASP A 389 28.19 15.05 -0.23
N VAL A 390 28.79 16.21 -0.45
CA VAL A 390 28.95 16.83 -1.78
C VAL A 390 30.42 16.73 -2.13
N LEU A 391 30.76 15.86 -3.09
CA LEU A 391 32.13 15.72 -3.56
C LEU A 391 32.39 16.79 -4.63
N ILE A 392 33.51 17.49 -4.54
CA ILE A 392 33.87 18.55 -5.48
C ILE A 392 35.16 18.16 -6.17
N HIS A 393 35.12 18.06 -7.49
CA HIS A 393 36.29 17.78 -8.33
C HIS A 393 36.57 19.01 -9.20
N GLU A 394 37.85 19.37 -9.30
CA GLU A 394 38.28 20.38 -10.26
C GLU A 394 38.40 19.75 -11.64
N THR A 395 37.87 20.42 -12.65
CA THR A 395 37.86 19.91 -14.03
C THR A 395 38.17 21.02 -15.01
N GLU A 396 38.96 20.70 -16.02
CA GLU A 396 39.19 21.57 -17.18
C GLU A 396 38.32 21.08 -18.33
N ILE A 397 37.42 21.92 -18.80
CA ILE A 397 36.52 21.57 -19.90
C ILE A 397 37.02 22.23 -21.16
N HIS A 398 37.40 21.40 -22.13
CA HIS A 398 37.78 21.83 -23.47
C HIS A 398 36.55 21.75 -24.37
N HIS A 399 36.16 22.88 -24.96
CA HIS A 399 35.18 22.92 -26.06
C HIS A 399 35.91 23.37 -27.33
N SER A 400 35.70 22.67 -28.44
CA SER A 400 36.27 23.05 -29.73
C SER A 400 35.85 24.48 -30.09
N GLY A 401 36.82 25.40 -30.17
CA GLY A 401 36.60 26.81 -30.53
C GLY A 401 36.16 27.77 -29.41
N ARG A 402 36.21 27.38 -28.12
CA ARG A 402 35.92 28.28 -26.98
C ARG A 402 37.09 28.31 -25.98
N GLU A 403 37.29 29.46 -25.33
CA GLU A 403 38.26 29.59 -24.23
C GLU A 403 37.98 28.59 -23.10
N MET A 404 39.05 28.15 -22.43
CA MET A 404 38.96 27.27 -21.29
C MET A 404 38.18 27.92 -20.14
N THR A 405 36.97 27.44 -19.90
CA THR A 405 36.21 27.81 -18.70
C THR A 405 36.56 26.84 -17.57
N LYS A 406 37.15 27.34 -16.48
CA LYS A 406 37.33 26.56 -15.24
C LYS A 406 35.96 26.29 -14.61
N LYS A 407 35.48 25.04 -14.70
CA LYS A 407 34.26 24.59 -14.03
C LYS A 407 34.62 23.54 -12.97
N LYS A 408 33.79 23.43 -11.93
CA LYS A 408 33.91 22.35 -10.95
C LYS A 408 32.76 21.35 -11.14
N VAL A 409 33.05 20.08 -10.88
CA VAL A 409 32.05 19.02 -10.89
C VAL A 409 31.69 18.68 -9.44
N LEU A 410 30.44 18.95 -9.08
CA LEU A 410 29.84 18.52 -7.82
C LEU A 410 29.16 17.17 -8.04
N THR A 411 29.60 16.14 -7.32
CA THR A 411 28.94 14.84 -7.30
C THR A 411 28.08 14.74 -6.04
N ILE A 412 26.78 14.56 -6.25
CA ILE A 412 25.82 14.33 -5.17
C ILE A 412 25.10 13.01 -5.40
N THR A 413 24.77 12.31 -4.33
CA THR A 413 23.85 11.16 -4.41
C THR A 413 22.57 11.47 -3.65
N THR A 414 21.43 11.29 -4.32
CA THR A 414 20.10 11.58 -3.77
C THR A 414 19.06 10.57 -4.31
N THR A 415 17.84 10.63 -3.81
CA THR A 415 16.74 9.83 -4.40
C THR A 415 16.19 10.51 -5.64
N LEU A 416 15.68 9.74 -6.60
CA LEU A 416 15.09 10.25 -7.84
C LEU A 416 13.98 11.27 -7.56
N MET A 417 13.16 11.01 -6.54
CA MET A 417 12.09 11.91 -6.10
C MET A 417 12.63 13.23 -5.55
N ASN A 418 13.69 13.19 -4.74
CA ASN A 418 14.31 14.41 -4.21
C ASN A 418 15.05 15.19 -5.29
N TRP A 419 15.68 14.53 -6.27
CA TRP A 419 16.29 15.22 -7.40
C TRP A 419 15.24 16.02 -8.17
N LYS A 420 14.12 15.38 -8.56
CA LYS A 420 13.02 16.05 -9.27
C LYS A 420 12.44 17.27 -8.54
N SER A 421 12.45 17.28 -7.20
CA SER A 421 11.91 18.40 -6.44
C SER A 421 12.84 19.62 -6.38
N ILE A 422 14.16 19.43 -6.55
CA ILE A 422 15.16 20.51 -6.46
C ILE A 422 15.81 20.86 -7.79
N GLU A 423 15.72 19.98 -8.81
CA GLU A 423 16.38 20.09 -10.12
C GLU A 423 16.21 21.47 -10.76
N LYS A 424 14.97 21.94 -10.94
CA LYS A 424 14.71 23.27 -11.52
C LYS A 424 15.37 24.40 -10.72
N GLY A 425 15.36 24.28 -9.39
CA GLY A 425 15.95 25.28 -8.52
C GLY A 425 17.47 25.29 -8.58
N VAL A 426 18.10 24.11 -8.66
CA VAL A 426 19.54 23.94 -8.86
C VAL A 426 19.93 24.55 -10.21
N MET A 427 19.24 24.18 -11.30
CA MET A 427 19.50 24.69 -12.66
C MET A 427 19.34 26.22 -12.79
N ASN A 428 18.55 26.87 -11.93
CA ASN A 428 18.39 28.32 -11.94
C ASN A 428 19.54 29.08 -11.24
N VAL A 429 20.42 28.40 -10.49
CA VAL A 429 21.57 29.05 -9.84
C VAL A 429 22.65 29.42 -10.85
N ASP A 430 22.87 28.56 -11.84
CA ASP A 430 23.87 28.73 -12.89
C ASP A 430 23.27 28.24 -14.23
N LEU A 431 23.04 29.18 -15.15
CA LEU A 431 22.45 28.91 -16.47
C LEU A 431 23.38 28.08 -17.37
N ASP A 432 24.69 28.12 -17.12
CA ASP A 432 25.70 27.36 -17.86
C ASP A 432 26.02 26.02 -17.20
N MET A 433 25.23 25.62 -16.19
CA MET A 433 25.39 24.34 -15.52
C MET A 433 24.86 23.18 -16.34
N ASN A 434 25.55 22.04 -16.26
CA ASN A 434 25.06 20.77 -16.77
C ASN A 434 24.86 19.77 -15.62
N ALA A 435 23.83 18.92 -15.70
CA ALA A 435 23.53 17.88 -14.74
C ALA A 435 23.45 16.51 -15.43
N ASN A 436 24.44 15.64 -15.20
CA ASN A 436 24.39 14.26 -15.67
C ASN A 436 23.83 13.34 -14.57
N VAL A 437 22.80 12.57 -14.91
CA VAL A 437 22.10 11.68 -13.96
C VAL A 437 22.52 10.23 -14.19
N ILE A 438 23.24 9.65 -13.24
CA ILE A 438 23.76 8.27 -13.31
C ILE A 438 22.93 7.34 -12.42
N GLN A 439 22.64 6.14 -12.92
CA GLN A 439 21.98 5.09 -12.14
C GLN A 439 22.89 4.54 -11.05
N THR A 440 22.51 4.74 -9.79
CA THR A 440 23.24 4.21 -8.63
C THR A 440 22.68 2.83 -8.26
N ARG A 441 23.51 1.78 -8.31
CA ARG A 441 23.11 0.43 -7.89
C ARG A 441 22.90 0.33 -6.37
N ALA A 442 23.82 0.90 -5.59
CA ALA A 442 23.76 0.87 -4.14
C ALA A 442 24.62 2.00 -3.53
N VAL A 443 24.27 2.42 -2.31
CA VAL A 443 25.09 3.29 -1.46
C VAL A 443 25.31 2.53 -0.16
N LYS A 444 26.57 2.28 0.19
CA LYS A 444 26.98 1.62 1.43
C LYS A 444 27.47 2.68 2.42
N GLY A 445 27.11 2.55 3.68
CA GLY A 445 27.40 3.53 4.73
C GLY A 445 26.21 4.43 5.06
N PRO A 446 26.41 5.46 5.92
CA PRO A 446 25.38 6.42 6.29
C PRO A 446 24.82 7.14 5.06
N PHE A 447 23.49 7.16 4.91
CA PHE A 447 22.83 7.85 3.81
C PHE A 447 21.48 8.41 4.29
N ILE A 448 21.28 9.71 4.09
CA ILE A 448 20.06 10.42 4.40
C ILE A 448 19.21 10.49 3.13
N SER A 449 18.12 9.73 3.12
CA SER A 449 17.23 9.59 1.95
C SER A 449 16.17 10.68 1.83
N GLU A 450 15.90 11.43 2.90
CA GLU A 450 14.88 12.48 2.92
C GLU A 450 15.54 13.86 3.04
N LEU A 451 15.09 14.83 2.23
CA LEU A 451 15.47 16.23 2.39
C LEU A 451 14.89 16.76 3.70
N LYS A 452 15.69 17.49 4.48
CA LYS A 452 15.20 18.15 5.70
C LYS A 452 14.24 19.29 5.34
N ASP A 453 13.17 19.45 6.11
CA ASP A 453 12.07 20.38 5.87
C ASP A 453 12.41 21.84 6.26
N GLU A 454 13.65 22.29 6.02
CA GLU A 454 14.18 23.56 6.55
C GLU A 454 13.52 24.79 5.95
N ARG A 455 13.38 24.87 4.62
CA ARG A 455 12.66 25.99 3.96
C ARG A 455 11.23 26.13 4.45
N ARG A 456 10.58 25.00 4.73
CA ARG A 456 9.22 24.98 5.27
C ARG A 456 9.21 25.59 6.67
N MET A 457 10.12 25.15 7.54
CA MET A 457 10.24 25.69 8.91
C MET A 457 10.59 27.18 8.92
N GLU A 458 11.48 27.62 8.03
CA GLU A 458 11.85 29.02 7.88
C GLU A 458 10.68 29.87 7.36
N SER A 459 9.94 29.39 6.36
CA SER A 459 8.75 30.07 5.86
C SER A 459 7.67 30.25 6.95
N ILE A 460 7.54 29.27 7.86
CA ILE A 460 6.60 29.32 8.99
C ILE A 460 7.09 30.34 10.03
N LYS A 461 8.40 30.36 10.32
CA LYS A 461 9.01 31.37 11.20
C LYS A 461 8.77 32.78 10.66
N LEU A 462 9.07 33.02 9.39
CA LEU A 462 8.86 34.32 8.74
C LEU A 462 7.39 34.75 8.76
N LYS A 463 6.46 33.84 8.42
CA LYS A 463 5.01 34.11 8.50
C LYS A 463 4.55 34.46 9.92
N LEU A 464 5.06 33.76 10.93
CA LEU A 464 4.72 34.04 12.31
C LEU A 464 5.26 35.41 12.75
N SER A 465 6.53 35.70 12.45
CA SER A 465 7.16 36.98 12.79
C SER A 465 6.49 38.18 12.09
N ALA A 466 5.98 38.00 10.87
CA ALA A 466 5.26 39.03 10.13
C ALA A 466 3.85 39.30 10.69
N ASP A 467 3.20 38.33 11.36
CA ASP A 467 1.88 38.50 11.96
C ASP A 467 1.98 39.26 13.30
N LYS A 468 1.99 40.60 13.21
CA LYS A 468 2.06 41.50 14.37
C LYS A 468 0.96 41.21 15.42
N LYS A 469 -0.23 40.80 14.99
CA LYS A 469 -1.36 40.54 15.90
C LYS A 469 -1.12 39.25 16.69
N MET A 470 -0.65 38.20 16.02
CA MET A 470 -0.32 36.92 16.65
C MET A 470 0.89 37.06 17.58
N MET A 471 1.93 37.79 17.17
CA MET A 471 3.11 38.07 18.00
C MET A 471 2.76 38.87 19.26
N ASN A 472 1.95 39.92 19.14
CA ASN A 472 1.49 40.69 20.30
C ASN A 472 0.65 39.84 21.27
N LYS A 473 -0.17 38.93 20.74
CA LYS A 473 -0.92 37.97 21.56
C LYS A 473 0.00 37.02 22.32
N ILE A 474 1.04 36.50 21.66
CA ILE A 474 2.05 35.61 22.27
C ILE A 474 2.80 36.35 23.38
N ASP A 475 3.24 37.59 23.13
CA ASP A 475 3.96 38.41 24.11
C ASP A 475 3.11 38.66 25.36
N LYS A 476 1.87 39.13 25.19
CA LYS A 476 0.93 39.34 26.31
C LYS A 476 0.65 38.06 27.10
N GLU A 477 0.51 36.92 26.44
CA GLU A 477 0.30 35.63 27.09
C GLU A 477 1.56 35.14 27.83
N ALA A 478 2.75 35.38 27.28
CA ALA A 478 4.03 35.09 27.91
C ALA A 478 4.20 35.91 29.19
N ILE A 479 4.03 37.24 29.12
CA ILE A 479 4.12 38.14 30.27
C ILE A 479 3.17 37.70 31.39
N TYR A 480 1.90 37.43 31.07
CA TYR A 480 0.92 37.00 32.06
C TYR A 480 1.30 35.67 32.75
N LYS A 481 1.74 34.67 31.98
CA LYS A 481 2.13 33.36 32.54
C LYS A 481 3.38 33.46 33.40
N THR A 482 4.35 34.27 32.98
CA THR A 482 5.57 34.51 33.74
C THR A 482 5.28 35.25 35.04
N TRP A 483 4.50 36.34 34.98
CA TRP A 483 4.06 37.07 36.18
C TRP A 483 3.38 36.14 37.18
N LYS A 484 2.42 35.32 36.73
CA LYS A 484 1.72 34.35 37.58
C LYS A 484 2.70 33.36 38.24
N ARG A 485 3.71 32.91 37.49
CA ARG A 485 4.72 31.96 37.98
C ARG A 485 5.65 32.60 39.02
N MET A 486 6.10 33.83 38.78
CA MET A 486 6.90 34.61 39.74
C MET A 486 6.11 34.85 41.04
N GLN A 487 4.84 35.28 40.92
CA GLN A 487 3.95 35.46 42.08
C GLN A 487 3.72 34.16 42.87
N SER A 488 3.60 33.01 42.20
CA SER A 488 3.47 31.72 42.89
C SER A 488 4.75 31.26 43.61
N LYS A 489 5.92 31.74 43.19
CA LYS A 489 7.20 31.48 43.87
C LYS A 489 7.40 32.39 45.08
N ILE A 490 6.88 33.61 45.04
CA ILE A 490 6.93 34.55 46.18
C ILE A 490 6.00 34.10 47.33
N LYS A 491 4.94 33.35 47.00
CA LYS A 491 3.98 32.79 47.97
C LYS A 491 4.39 31.44 48.57
N LYS A 492 5.47 30.83 48.09
CA LYS A 492 6.07 29.60 48.63
C LYS A 492 7.36 29.97 49.34
#